data_AF-A0A917VVC2-F1
#
_entry.id   AF-A0A917VVC2-F1
#
_cell.length_a   1.000
_cell.length_b   1.000
_cell.length_c   1.000
_cell.angle_alpha   90.00
_cell.angle_beta   90.00
_cell.angle_gamma   90.00
#
_symmetry.space_group_name_H-M   'P 1'
#
loop_
_entity.id
_entity.type
_entity.pdbx_description
1 polymer ?
#
loop_
_entity_poly.entity_id
_entity_poly.type
_entity_poly.pdbx_seq_one_letter_code
_entity_poly.pdbx_strand_id
1 'polypeptide(L)'
;MTLDVRPWFGERMHLAQLNVARMLAPKDSPELAGFIAGLEPVNAISDSAPGFVWRLKGGDGPTDTVQHDHGDMLLINFSVWESREALWDFVYRTVHLDYLRRRREWFERMAEPYSVMWWIPAGHIPALDEGMARLERLRAHGPTPDAFTFKDFHEPPLPEAGGREVATAEAGDGAGVLTEKLLVTYEGMEPE
;
A
#
# COMPACT_ATOMS: atom_id res chain seq x y z
N MET A 1 36.94 -19.28 -0.56
CA MET A 1 35.57 -18.99 -0.11
C MET A 1 35.38 -17.49 -0.26
N THR A 2 34.76 -17.06 -1.35
CA THR A 2 34.56 -15.66 -1.67
C THR A 2 33.23 -15.25 -1.04
N LEU A 3 33.27 -14.32 -0.08
CA LEU A 3 32.07 -13.71 0.47
C LEU A 3 31.43 -12.86 -0.64
N ASP A 4 30.26 -13.30 -1.12
CA ASP A 4 29.38 -12.53 -1.99
C ASP A 4 28.81 -11.36 -1.19
N VAL A 5 29.51 -10.23 -1.19
CA VAL A 5 29.01 -8.96 -0.66
C VAL A 5 28.03 -8.37 -1.66
N ARG A 6 26.78 -8.85 -1.62
CA ARG A 6 25.70 -8.18 -2.35
C ARG A 6 25.46 -6.81 -1.71
N PRO A 7 25.47 -5.71 -2.48
CA PRO A 7 25.18 -4.40 -1.95
C PRO A 7 23.72 -4.36 -1.45
N TRP A 8 23.55 -3.83 -0.25
CA TRP A 8 22.25 -3.55 0.36
C TRP A 8 21.51 -2.54 -0.51
N PHE A 9 20.59 -3.02 -1.34
CA PHE A 9 19.65 -2.17 -2.04
C PHE A 9 18.69 -1.56 -1.01
N GLY A 10 18.46 -0.25 -1.09
CA GLY A 10 17.39 0.39 -0.35
C GLY A 10 16.09 -0.38 -0.53
N GLU A 11 15.37 -0.64 0.55
CA GLU A 11 14.21 -1.53 0.53
C GLU A 11 13.18 -1.00 -0.46
N ARG A 12 12.89 -1.79 -1.50
CA ARG A 12 11.78 -1.51 -2.43
C ARG A 12 10.50 -1.47 -1.60
N MET A 13 9.64 -0.49 -1.83
CA MET A 13 8.35 -0.38 -1.13
C MET A 13 7.20 -0.79 -2.04
N HIS A 14 6.18 -1.43 -1.48
CA HIS A 14 4.88 -1.70 -2.09
C HIS A 14 3.78 -0.90 -1.38
N LEU A 15 2.69 -0.63 -2.08
CA LEU A 15 1.53 0.07 -1.58
C LEU A 15 0.47 -0.93 -1.12
N ALA A 16 0.19 -0.95 0.18
CA ALA A 16 -0.96 -1.65 0.74
C ALA A 16 -2.21 -0.75 0.67
N GLN A 17 -3.36 -1.36 0.38
CA GLN A 17 -4.65 -0.66 0.36
C GLN A 17 -5.74 -1.54 0.97
N LEU A 18 -6.41 -1.03 2.00
CA LEU A 18 -7.57 -1.64 2.63
C LEU A 18 -8.81 -0.76 2.42
N ASN A 19 -9.90 -1.38 1.99
CA ASN A 19 -11.22 -0.78 1.89
C ASN A 19 -12.21 -1.58 2.75
N VAL A 20 -13.05 -0.87 3.49
CA VAL A 20 -14.20 -1.45 4.17
C VAL A 20 -15.48 -0.83 3.63
N ALA A 21 -16.54 -1.62 3.51
CA ALA A 21 -17.84 -1.12 3.07
C ALA A 21 -18.96 -1.80 3.86
N ARG A 22 -19.92 -1.01 4.36
CA ARG A 22 -21.12 -1.55 5.00
C ARG A 22 -22.16 -1.87 3.93
N MET A 23 -22.56 -3.13 3.83
CA MET A 23 -23.57 -3.60 2.89
C MET A 23 -24.97 -3.12 3.30
N LEU A 24 -25.83 -2.88 2.30
CA LEU A 24 -27.23 -2.50 2.52
C LEU A 24 -28.13 -3.69 2.92
N ALA A 25 -27.72 -4.91 2.56
CA ALA A 25 -28.42 -6.15 2.85
C ALA A 25 -27.39 -7.30 3.04
N PRO A 26 -27.80 -8.47 3.55
CA PRO A 26 -26.91 -9.62 3.67
C PRO A 26 -26.30 -10.03 2.33
N LYS A 27 -25.06 -10.57 2.35
CA LYS A 27 -24.31 -10.90 1.13
C LYS A 27 -25.06 -11.80 0.13
N ASP A 28 -25.90 -12.72 0.64
CA ASP A 28 -26.64 -13.71 -0.16
C ASP A 28 -28.02 -13.19 -0.60
N SER A 29 -28.32 -11.90 -0.40
CA SER A 29 -29.59 -11.31 -0.75
C SER A 29 -29.69 -10.93 -2.24
N PRO A 30 -30.91 -10.86 -2.81
CA PRO A 30 -31.10 -10.39 -4.20
C PRO A 30 -30.55 -8.99 -4.47
N GLU A 31 -30.56 -8.11 -3.46
CA GLU A 31 -30.06 -6.73 -3.56
C GLU A 31 -28.54 -6.69 -3.81
N LEU A 32 -27.77 -7.60 -3.20
CA LEU A 32 -26.32 -7.70 -3.41
C LEU A 32 -25.92 -8.55 -4.62
N ALA A 33 -26.85 -9.25 -5.26
CA ALA A 33 -26.54 -10.19 -6.35
C ALA A 33 -25.71 -9.54 -7.48
N GLY A 34 -26.01 -8.29 -7.84
CA GLY A 34 -25.26 -7.55 -8.86
C GLY A 34 -23.80 -7.26 -8.46
N PHE A 35 -23.54 -7.05 -7.17
CA PHE A 35 -22.18 -6.90 -6.65
C PHE A 35 -21.45 -8.24 -6.61
N ILE A 36 -22.09 -9.29 -6.09
CA ILE A 36 -21.50 -10.63 -5.98
C ILE A 36 -21.11 -11.19 -7.36
N ALA A 37 -21.97 -11.01 -8.37
CA ALA A 37 -21.68 -11.40 -9.76
C ALA A 37 -20.44 -10.67 -10.34
N GLY A 38 -20.07 -9.53 -9.77
CA GLY A 38 -18.90 -8.75 -10.16
C GLY A 38 -17.60 -9.16 -9.49
N LEU A 39 -17.64 -9.94 -8.40
CA LEU A 39 -16.45 -10.28 -7.63
C LEU A 39 -15.44 -11.07 -8.45
N GLU A 40 -15.87 -12.17 -9.07
CA GLU A 40 -14.99 -13.02 -9.89
C GLU A 40 -14.30 -12.25 -11.03
N PRO A 41 -15.01 -11.55 -11.93
CA PRO A 41 -14.35 -10.85 -13.04
C PRO A 41 -13.43 -9.73 -12.55
N VAL A 42 -13.81 -8.97 -11.52
CA VAL A 42 -12.96 -7.92 -10.94
C VAL A 42 -11.70 -8.52 -10.30
N ASN A 43 -11.86 -9.61 -9.54
CA ASN A 43 -10.75 -10.32 -8.91
C ASN A 43 -9.77 -10.86 -9.96
N ALA A 44 -10.27 -11.48 -11.04
CA ALA A 44 -9.43 -11.98 -12.14
C ALA A 44 -8.66 -10.86 -12.87
N ILE A 45 -9.29 -9.69 -13.04
CA ILE A 45 -8.61 -8.51 -13.59
C ILE A 45 -7.51 -8.03 -12.62
N SER A 46 -7.77 -7.99 -11.31
CA SER A 46 -6.73 -7.63 -10.34
C SER A 46 -5.56 -8.61 -10.36
N ASP A 47 -5.85 -9.92 -10.36
CA ASP A 47 -4.85 -11.00 -10.31
C ASP A 47 -3.94 -11.03 -11.56
N SER A 48 -4.36 -10.40 -12.66
CA SER A 48 -3.60 -10.30 -13.91
C SER A 48 -3.11 -8.88 -14.24
N ALA A 49 -3.39 -7.90 -13.39
CA ALA A 49 -3.01 -6.51 -13.64
C ALA A 49 -1.49 -6.31 -13.46
N PRO A 50 -0.82 -5.53 -14.33
CA PRO A 50 0.55 -5.11 -14.12
C PRO A 50 0.72 -4.41 -12.76
N GLY A 51 1.73 -4.84 -12.00
CA GLY A 51 2.02 -4.29 -10.67
C GLY A 51 1.09 -4.76 -9.55
N PHE A 52 0.19 -5.72 -9.80
CA PHE A 52 -0.51 -6.42 -8.72
C PHE A 52 0.43 -7.38 -7.99
N VAL A 53 0.42 -7.35 -6.66
CA VAL A 53 1.28 -8.19 -5.82
C VAL A 53 0.48 -9.24 -5.06
N TRP A 54 -0.60 -8.84 -4.41
CA TRP A 54 -1.39 -9.72 -3.55
C TRP A 54 -2.78 -9.13 -3.24
N ARG A 55 -3.74 -9.99 -2.90
CA ARG A 55 -5.00 -9.61 -2.23
C ARG A 55 -5.43 -10.65 -1.21
N LEU A 56 -6.16 -10.19 -0.19
CA LEU A 56 -6.81 -11.07 0.77
C LEU A 56 -7.96 -11.82 0.09
N LYS A 57 -8.02 -13.14 0.31
CA LYS A 57 -9.04 -14.04 -0.24
C LYS A 57 -9.86 -14.67 0.89
N GLY A 58 -11.16 -14.85 0.67
CA GLY A 58 -12.05 -15.49 1.66
C GLY A 58 -12.07 -17.02 1.63
N GLY A 59 -11.34 -17.61 0.70
CA GLY A 59 -11.34 -19.04 0.39
C GLY A 59 -10.78 -19.26 -1.01
N ASP A 60 -11.00 -20.47 -1.54
CA ASP A 60 -10.54 -20.86 -2.87
C ASP A 60 -11.55 -20.47 -3.97
N GLY A 61 -12.79 -20.14 -3.59
CA GLY A 61 -13.83 -19.71 -4.52
C GLY A 61 -13.59 -18.30 -5.05
N PRO A 62 -13.94 -18.03 -6.33
CA PRO A 62 -13.66 -16.74 -6.97
C PRO A 62 -14.49 -15.57 -6.40
N THR A 63 -15.60 -15.86 -5.74
CA THR A 63 -16.49 -14.90 -5.06
C THR A 63 -16.40 -14.99 -3.54
N ASP A 64 -15.48 -15.77 -2.98
CA ASP A 64 -15.36 -15.95 -1.54
C ASP A 64 -14.88 -14.65 -0.88
N THR A 65 -15.69 -14.13 0.03
CA THR A 65 -15.38 -12.94 0.83
C THR A 65 -14.71 -13.35 2.14
N VAL A 66 -13.77 -12.52 2.57
CA VAL A 66 -13.00 -12.72 3.82
C VAL A 66 -13.93 -12.89 5.02
N GLN A 67 -13.66 -13.89 5.84
CA GLN A 67 -14.31 -14.04 7.15
C GLN A 67 -13.54 -13.22 8.19
N HIS A 68 -14.25 -12.40 8.96
CA HIS A 68 -13.69 -11.52 10.00
C HIS A 68 -14.71 -11.25 11.10
N ASP A 69 -14.27 -10.68 12.22
CA ASP A 69 -15.10 -10.42 13.40
C ASP A 69 -15.64 -8.97 13.47
N HIS A 70 -15.36 -8.13 12.48
CA HIS A 70 -15.84 -6.74 12.40
C HIS A 70 -17.32 -6.57 12.02
N GLY A 71 -18.10 -7.65 12.07
CA GLY A 71 -19.55 -7.68 11.87
C GLY A 71 -19.98 -8.13 10.47
N ASP A 72 -21.08 -8.89 10.41
CA ASP A 72 -21.56 -9.63 9.22
C ASP A 72 -21.94 -8.75 8.02
N MET A 73 -22.19 -7.47 8.27
CA MET A 73 -22.59 -6.49 7.25
C MET A 73 -21.40 -5.71 6.69
N LEU A 74 -20.19 -5.95 7.18
CA LEU A 74 -18.98 -5.31 6.68
C LEU A 74 -18.33 -6.20 5.62
N LEU A 75 -17.99 -5.60 4.49
CA LEU A 75 -17.18 -6.21 3.45
C LEU A 75 -15.79 -5.59 3.48
N ILE A 76 -14.75 -6.43 3.41
CA ILE A 76 -13.36 -6.00 3.37
C ILE A 76 -12.71 -6.40 2.05
N ASN A 77 -12.09 -5.44 1.38
CA ASN A 77 -11.14 -5.68 0.30
C ASN A 77 -9.76 -5.19 0.74
N PHE A 78 -8.76 -6.02 0.53
CA PHE A 78 -7.40 -5.71 0.94
C PHE A 78 -6.43 -6.20 -0.14
N SER A 79 -5.62 -5.31 -0.67
CA SER A 79 -4.67 -5.59 -1.75
C SER A 79 -3.33 -4.89 -1.56
N VAL A 80 -2.31 -5.41 -2.24
CA VAL A 80 -0.94 -4.88 -2.29
C VAL A 80 -0.53 -4.71 -3.75
N TRP A 81 0.10 -3.58 -4.04
CA TRP A 81 0.49 -3.15 -5.38
C TRP A 81 1.93 -2.65 -5.39
N GLU A 82 2.62 -2.77 -6.52
CA GLU A 82 3.99 -2.27 -6.67
C GLU A 82 4.05 -0.74 -6.57
N SER A 83 2.99 -0.04 -7.00
CA SER A 83 2.94 1.42 -6.97
C SER A 83 1.51 1.96 -6.90
N ARG A 84 1.40 3.27 -6.65
CA ARG A 84 0.14 4.02 -6.73
C ARG A 84 -0.47 3.96 -8.13
N GLU A 85 0.35 4.08 -9.15
CA GLU A 85 -0.04 4.11 -10.56
C GLU A 85 -0.67 2.78 -10.96
N ALA A 86 -0.07 1.65 -10.54
CA ALA A 86 -0.62 0.31 -10.80
C ALA A 86 -2.02 0.14 -10.19
N LEU A 87 -2.18 0.53 -8.91
CA LEU A 87 -3.50 0.52 -8.26
C LEU A 87 -4.47 1.48 -8.95
N TRP A 88 -4.02 2.68 -9.34
CA TRP A 88 -4.86 3.67 -10.02
C TRP A 88 -5.37 3.14 -11.37
N ASP A 89 -4.50 2.54 -12.17
CA ASP A 89 -4.86 1.97 -13.46
C ASP A 89 -5.86 0.82 -13.31
N PHE A 90 -5.66 -0.07 -12.32
CA PHE A 90 -6.66 -1.08 -11.98
C PHE A 90 -8.01 -0.43 -11.62
N VAL A 91 -7.99 0.56 -10.73
CA VAL A 91 -9.22 1.16 -10.20
C VAL A 91 -10.01 1.94 -11.26
N TYR A 92 -9.32 2.68 -12.13
CA TYR A 92 -9.95 3.69 -13.00
C TYR A 92 -9.92 3.36 -14.49
N ARG A 93 -9.09 2.41 -14.95
CA ARG A 93 -9.03 1.99 -16.36
C ARG A 93 -9.63 0.62 -16.64
N THR A 94 -10.26 0.00 -15.65
CA THR A 94 -10.92 -1.32 -15.79
C THR A 94 -12.40 -1.23 -15.43
N VAL A 95 -13.12 -2.35 -15.57
CA VAL A 95 -14.52 -2.49 -15.16
C VAL A 95 -14.75 -2.20 -13.66
N HIS A 96 -13.70 -2.20 -12.84
CA HIS A 96 -13.79 -1.82 -11.43
C HIS A 96 -14.42 -0.43 -11.24
N LEU A 97 -14.18 0.51 -12.18
CA LEU A 97 -14.77 1.84 -12.15
C LEU A 97 -16.30 1.81 -12.22
N ASP A 98 -16.89 0.88 -12.96
CA ASP A 98 -18.35 0.79 -13.10
C ASP A 98 -19.00 0.35 -11.79
N TYR A 99 -18.37 -0.58 -11.06
CA TYR A 99 -18.79 -0.96 -9.71
C TYR A 99 -18.63 0.19 -8.71
N LEU A 100 -17.53 0.95 -8.81
CA LEU A 100 -17.35 2.14 -7.96
C LEU A 100 -18.42 3.21 -8.21
N ARG A 101 -18.83 3.42 -9.46
CA ARG A 101 -19.93 4.36 -9.80
C ARG A 101 -21.26 3.90 -9.22
N ARG A 102 -21.50 2.59 -9.23
CA ARG A 102 -22.75 1.95 -8.77
C ARG A 102 -22.74 1.55 -7.30
N ARG A 103 -21.64 1.75 -6.56
CA ARG A 103 -21.46 1.29 -5.17
C ARG A 103 -22.61 1.62 -4.21
N ARG A 104 -23.37 2.70 -4.46
CA ARG A 104 -24.53 3.09 -3.64
C ARG A 104 -25.76 2.19 -3.82
N GLU A 105 -25.78 1.34 -4.83
CA GLU A 105 -26.77 0.28 -5.00
C GLU A 105 -26.59 -0.83 -3.95
N TRP A 106 -25.39 -0.97 -3.39
CA TRP A 106 -25.00 -2.12 -2.57
C TRP A 106 -24.47 -1.76 -1.19
N PHE A 107 -23.91 -0.55 -1.04
CA PHE A 107 -23.24 -0.12 0.18
C PHE A 107 -23.80 1.19 0.70
N GLU A 108 -23.84 1.29 2.03
CA GLU A 108 -24.19 2.51 2.73
C GLU A 108 -23.22 3.65 2.41
N ARG A 109 -23.72 4.88 2.53
CA ARG A 109 -22.86 6.05 2.46
C ARG A 109 -22.05 6.17 3.76
N MET A 110 -20.75 5.93 3.66
CA MET A 110 -19.82 6.13 4.77
C MET A 110 -19.57 7.63 5.00
N ALA A 111 -19.80 8.10 6.23
CA ALA A 111 -19.48 9.47 6.65
C ALA A 111 -18.00 9.63 7.01
N GLU A 112 -17.38 8.56 7.50
CA GLU A 112 -15.97 8.49 7.87
C GLU A 112 -15.12 7.88 6.75
N PRO A 113 -13.79 8.06 6.78
CA PRO A 113 -12.87 7.31 5.92
C PRO A 113 -13.16 5.80 5.96
N TYR A 114 -13.20 5.20 4.77
CA TYR A 114 -13.49 3.78 4.57
C TYR A 114 -12.43 3.09 3.69
N SER A 115 -11.40 3.84 3.31
CA SER A 115 -10.28 3.40 2.49
C SER A 115 -9.01 3.97 3.09
N VAL A 116 -7.97 3.15 3.22
CA VAL A 116 -6.66 3.55 3.73
C VAL A 116 -5.57 2.91 2.88
N MET A 117 -4.47 3.64 2.70
CA MET A 117 -3.25 3.20 2.05
C MET A 117 -2.05 3.50 2.92
N TRP A 118 -1.01 2.66 2.81
CA TRP A 118 0.28 2.87 3.46
C TRP A 118 1.37 2.09 2.71
N TRP A 119 2.61 2.51 2.89
CA TRP A 119 3.76 1.83 2.30
C TRP A 119 4.25 0.70 3.20
N ILE A 120 4.63 -0.41 2.58
CA ILE A 120 5.18 -1.59 3.23
C ILE A 120 6.45 -2.05 2.50
N PRO A 121 7.43 -2.64 3.19
CA PRO A 121 8.58 -3.24 2.52
C PRO A 121 8.15 -4.31 1.50
N ALA A 122 8.78 -4.35 0.34
CA ALA A 122 8.50 -5.35 -0.67
C ALA A 122 8.75 -6.75 -0.10
N GLY A 123 7.77 -7.64 -0.31
CA GLY A 123 7.76 -8.98 0.27
C GLY A 123 7.01 -9.09 1.61
N HIS A 124 6.68 -7.96 2.26
CA HIS A 124 5.74 -7.97 3.39
C HIS A 124 4.32 -8.18 2.87
N ILE A 125 3.55 -9.05 3.54
CA ILE A 125 2.12 -9.22 3.32
C ILE A 125 1.42 -8.83 4.63
N PRO A 126 0.70 -7.70 4.66
CA PRO A 126 0.12 -7.19 5.90
C PRO A 126 -1.05 -8.06 6.35
N ALA A 127 -1.15 -8.26 7.67
CA ALA A 127 -2.29 -8.92 8.28
C ALA A 127 -3.52 -8.01 8.28
N LEU A 128 -4.72 -8.59 8.33
CA LEU A 128 -5.97 -7.80 8.37
C LEU A 128 -5.99 -6.79 9.53
N ASP A 129 -5.58 -7.22 10.73
CA ASP A 129 -5.52 -6.36 11.92
C ASP A 129 -4.60 -5.15 11.72
N GLU A 130 -3.51 -5.30 10.96
CA GLU A 130 -2.62 -4.19 10.61
C GLU A 130 -3.39 -3.16 9.77
N GLY A 131 -4.11 -3.60 8.74
CA GLY A 131 -4.89 -2.72 7.88
C GLY A 131 -6.05 -2.03 8.62
N MET A 132 -6.72 -2.73 9.53
CA MET A 132 -7.75 -2.13 10.38
C MET A 132 -7.17 -1.05 11.30
N ALA A 133 -6.05 -1.33 11.96
CA ALA A 133 -5.33 -0.35 12.79
C ALA A 133 -4.91 0.90 12.00
N ARG A 134 -4.50 0.73 10.74
CA ARG A 134 -4.17 1.84 9.82
C ARG A 134 -5.42 2.68 9.50
N LEU A 135 -6.56 2.03 9.26
CA LEU A 135 -7.83 2.71 9.01
C LEU A 135 -8.31 3.51 10.23
N GLU A 136 -8.20 2.93 11.43
CA GLU A 136 -8.52 3.63 12.68
C GLU A 136 -7.60 4.84 12.90
N ARG A 137 -6.30 4.70 12.62
CA ARG A 137 -5.35 5.83 12.67
C ARG A 137 -5.78 6.95 11.73
N LEU A 138 -6.13 6.64 10.48
CA LEU A 138 -6.62 7.62 9.51
C LEU A 138 -7.88 8.33 10.00
N ARG A 139 -8.83 7.60 10.61
CA ARG A 139 -10.05 8.19 11.18
C ARG A 139 -9.77 9.13 12.35
N ALA A 140 -8.84 8.75 13.22
CA ALA A 140 -8.52 9.50 14.44
C ALA A 140 -7.66 10.75 14.18
N HIS A 141 -6.72 10.67 13.24
CA HIS A 141 -5.68 11.68 13.06
C HIS A 141 -5.69 12.36 11.68
N GLY A 142 -6.52 11.88 10.75
CA GLY A 142 -6.45 12.28 9.35
C GLY A 142 -5.24 11.67 8.62
N PRO A 143 -5.00 12.09 7.37
CA PRO A 143 -3.92 11.55 6.55
C PRO A 143 -2.54 11.81 7.13
N THR A 144 -1.70 10.77 7.17
CA THR A 144 -0.29 10.80 7.59
C THR A 144 0.53 9.87 6.69
N PRO A 145 1.88 9.95 6.66
CA PRO A 145 2.70 8.99 5.91
C PRO A 145 2.43 7.52 6.26
N ASP A 146 1.98 7.28 7.49
CA ASP A 146 1.63 5.97 8.02
C ASP A 146 0.22 5.48 7.66
N ALA A 147 -0.68 6.36 7.24
CA ALA A 147 -2.06 6.01 6.87
C ALA A 147 -2.69 7.15 6.08
N PHE A 148 -2.95 6.93 4.80
CA PHE A 148 -3.36 7.99 3.87
C PHE A 148 -4.36 7.52 2.81
N THR A 149 -4.74 8.41 1.88
CA THR A 149 -5.72 8.11 0.83
C THR A 149 -5.24 8.54 -0.55
N PHE A 150 -6.01 8.24 -1.61
CA PHE A 150 -5.68 8.68 -2.97
C PHE A 150 -5.69 10.20 -3.11
N LYS A 151 -6.54 10.87 -2.34
CA LYS A 151 -6.71 12.32 -2.36
C LYS A 151 -5.56 13.01 -1.64
N ASP A 152 -5.24 12.51 -0.46
CA ASP A 152 -4.21 13.04 0.42
C ASP A 152 -3.07 12.02 0.46
N PHE A 153 -2.30 11.95 -0.62
CA PHE A 153 -1.30 10.90 -0.86
C PHE A 153 0.07 11.25 -0.25
N HIS A 154 0.81 10.24 0.18
CA HIS A 154 2.18 10.37 0.67
C HIS A 154 3.13 9.46 -0.12
N GLU A 155 4.30 9.98 -0.45
CA GLU A 155 5.38 9.23 -1.12
C GLU A 155 5.98 8.15 -0.20
N PRO A 156 6.58 7.08 -0.77
CA PRO A 156 7.25 6.08 0.03
C PRO A 156 8.41 6.73 0.80
N PRO A 157 8.69 6.27 2.04
CA PRO A 157 9.86 6.76 2.75
C PRO A 157 11.11 6.48 1.91
N LEU A 158 12.04 7.43 1.91
CA LEU A 158 13.33 7.21 1.27
C LEU A 158 14.01 6.01 1.96
N PRO A 159 14.64 5.11 1.20
CA PRO A 159 15.42 4.05 1.82
C PRO A 159 16.45 4.70 2.73
N GLU A 160 16.51 4.26 4.00
CA GLU A 160 17.51 4.78 4.92
C GLU A 160 18.87 4.52 4.29
N ALA A 161 19.60 5.59 3.97
CA ALA A 161 20.98 5.49 3.54
C ALA A 161 21.72 4.83 4.70
N GLY A 162 22.00 3.53 4.56
CA GLY A 162 22.50 2.67 5.64
C GLY A 162 23.45 3.45 6.52
N GLY A 163 23.07 3.61 7.80
CA GLY A 163 23.85 4.34 8.77
C GLY A 163 25.28 3.84 8.69
N ARG A 164 26.16 4.68 8.14
CA ARG A 164 27.59 4.45 8.23
C ARG A 164 27.86 4.63 9.71
N GLU A 165 27.94 3.53 10.45
CA GLU A 165 28.51 3.52 11.78
C GLU A 165 29.92 4.09 11.59
N VAL A 166 30.06 5.38 11.88
CA VAL A 166 31.35 6.04 11.91
C VAL A 166 32.01 5.45 13.13
N ALA A 167 32.77 4.38 12.95
CA ALA A 167 33.69 3.92 13.97
C ALA A 167 34.57 5.11 14.30
N THR A 168 34.31 5.74 15.45
CA THR A 168 35.21 6.72 16.05
C THR A 168 36.48 5.97 16.35
N ALA A 169 37.45 6.04 15.42
CA ALA A 169 38.82 5.70 15.73
C ALA A 169 39.26 6.65 16.85
N GLU A 170 39.63 6.10 17.98
CA GLU A 170 40.13 6.85 19.12
C GLU A 170 41.26 7.76 18.66
N ALA A 171 41.14 9.04 19.02
CA ALA A 171 42.11 10.07 18.70
C ALA A 171 43.45 9.75 19.36
N GLY A 172 44.43 9.38 18.54
CA GLY A 172 45.84 9.59 18.86
C GLY A 172 46.13 11.09 18.80
N ASP A 173 46.58 11.61 19.94
CA ASP A 173 46.94 13.01 20.20
C ASP A 173 47.85 13.59 19.09
N GLY A 174 47.45 14.73 18.50
CA GLY A 174 48.21 15.37 17.43
C GLY A 174 47.47 16.52 16.76
N ALA A 175 47.82 17.75 17.16
CA ALA A 175 47.24 19.02 16.71
C ALA A 175 47.14 19.19 15.18
N GLY A 176 46.02 19.75 14.71
CA GLY A 176 45.86 20.25 13.34
C GLY A 176 44.47 20.81 13.06
N VAL A 177 44.35 22.14 12.99
CA VAL A 177 43.16 22.87 12.56
C VAL A 177 42.95 22.67 11.06
N LEU A 178 41.76 22.20 10.62
CA LEU A 178 41.28 22.44 9.25
C LEU A 178 39.75 22.60 9.24
N THR A 179 39.30 23.78 8.83
CA THR A 179 37.94 24.12 8.42
C THR A 179 37.64 23.49 7.06
N GLU A 180 36.61 22.66 6.94
CA GLU A 180 36.10 22.22 5.64
C GLU A 180 34.77 22.89 5.30
N LYS A 181 34.83 23.63 4.20
CA LYS A 181 33.74 24.35 3.54
C LYS A 181 33.18 23.40 2.48
N LEU A 182 31.97 22.88 2.68
CA LEU A 182 31.32 22.03 1.69
C LEU A 182 30.88 22.90 0.50
N LEU A 183 31.56 22.74 -0.63
CA LEU A 183 31.21 23.37 -1.91
C LEU A 183 31.07 22.24 -2.92
N VAL A 184 29.83 21.85 -3.22
CA VAL A 184 29.53 20.85 -4.25
C VAL A 184 29.20 21.60 -5.53
N THR A 185 30.15 21.65 -6.46
CA THR A 185 29.92 22.04 -7.86
C THR A 185 29.64 20.78 -8.68
N TYR A 186 28.49 20.75 -9.34
CA TYR A 186 28.15 19.77 -10.37
C TYR A 186 28.64 20.29 -11.73
N GLU A 187 29.61 19.61 -12.35
CA GLU A 187 29.88 19.71 -13.78
C GLU A 187 29.97 18.31 -14.39
N GLY A 188 29.21 18.13 -15.48
CA GLY A 188 29.64 17.41 -16.68
C GLY A 188 29.54 15.88 -16.67
N MET A 189 28.54 15.36 -17.38
CA MET A 189 28.75 14.18 -18.23
C MET A 189 27.69 14.11 -19.35
N GLU A 190 28.12 14.47 -20.56
CA GLU A 190 27.60 13.95 -21.83
C GLU A 190 28.77 13.21 -22.49
N PRO A 191 28.56 11.96 -22.94
CA PRO A 191 29.04 11.52 -24.25
C PRO A 191 28.00 10.60 -24.95
N GLU A 192 27.85 10.47 -26.26
CA GLU A 192 28.52 10.92 -27.49
C GLU A 192 27.44 11.07 -28.59
#